data_AF-A0A956EMD1-F1
#
_entry.id   AF-A0A956EMD1-F1
#
_cell.length_a   1.000
_cell.length_b   1.000
_cell.length_c   1.000
_cell.angle_alpha   90.00
_cell.angle_beta   90.00
_cell.angle_gamma   90.00
#
_symmetry.space_group_name_H-M   'P 1'
#
loop_
_entity.id
_entity.type
_entity.pdbx_description
1 polymer ?
#
loop_
_entity_poly.entity_id
_entity_poly.type
_entity_poly.pdbx_seq_one_letter_code
_entity_poly.pdbx_strand_id
1 'polypeptide(L)' 'WPLDEAESAVSVSVVAVAATKTDAYCTAVAVMGPERGMAFVEATPGIDAVIIKRDGSLMVSSGLSERFVTAPPGG' A
#
# COMPACT_ATOMS: atom_id res chain seq x y z
N TRP A 1 -8.58 -7.32 -9.99
CA TRP A 1 -8.88 -8.76 -10.20
C TRP A 1 -9.36 -9.00 -11.64
N PRO A 2 -8.55 -9.70 -12.44
CA PRO A 2 -7.16 -9.27 -12.50
C PRO A 2 -7.19 -7.82 -12.99
N LEU A 3 -6.54 -6.95 -12.24
CA LEU A 3 -6.09 -5.72 -12.86
C LEU A 3 -5.11 -6.17 -13.94
N ASP A 4 -5.00 -5.43 -15.03
CA ASP A 4 -3.90 -5.67 -15.96
C ASP A 4 -2.60 -5.70 -15.17
N GLU A 5 -1.65 -6.52 -15.59
CA GLU A 5 -0.43 -6.71 -14.82
C GLU A 5 0.26 -5.36 -14.54
N ALA A 6 0.23 -4.45 -15.51
CA ALA A 6 0.70 -3.08 -15.41
C ALA A 6 -0.03 -2.21 -14.37
N GLU A 7 -1.29 -2.52 -14.07
CA GLU A 7 -2.13 -1.79 -13.10
C GLU A 7 -2.21 -2.50 -11.74
N SER A 8 -1.54 -3.63 -11.58
CA SER A 8 -1.53 -4.43 -10.35
C SER A 8 -0.35 -4.09 -9.43
N ALA A 9 -0.58 -4.15 -8.12
CA ALA A 9 0.51 -4.11 -7.14
C ALA A 9 1.21 -5.48 -7.07
N VAL A 10 2.52 -5.47 -6.81
CA VAL A 10 3.27 -6.68 -6.40
C VAL A 10 2.93 -7.03 -4.97
N SER A 11 2.89 -6.01 -4.10
CA SER A 11 2.59 -6.17 -2.68
C SER A 11 1.89 -4.92 -2.15
N VAL A 12 1.00 -5.13 -1.18
CA VAL A 12 0.31 -4.09 -0.42
C VAL A 12 0.48 -4.41 1.05
N SER A 13 0.98 -3.45 1.82
CA SER A 13 1.08 -3.52 3.27
C SER A 13 0.28 -2.38 3.87
N VAL A 14 -0.65 -2.67 4.77
CA VAL A 14 -1.50 -1.67 5.42
C VAL A 14 -1.23 -1.69 6.92
N VAL A 15 -1.26 -0.51 7.54
CA VAL A 15 -1.20 -0.31 8.99
C VAL A 15 -2.48 0.38 9.43
N ALA A 16 -3.16 -0.20 10.43
CA ALA A 16 -4.34 0.39 11.06
C ALA A 16 -4.45 -0.08 12.52
N VAL A 17 -5.27 0.59 13.32
CA VAL A 17 -5.42 0.33 14.76
C VAL A 17 -5.96 -1.08 15.08
N ALA A 18 -6.70 -1.70 14.17
CA ALA A 18 -7.33 -3.01 14.40
C ALA A 18 -7.04 -3.97 13.24
N ALA A 19 -6.57 -5.19 13.57
CA ALA A 19 -6.17 -6.20 12.59
C ALA A 19 -7.28 -6.55 11.57
N THR A 20 -8.54 -6.66 12.03
CA THR A 20 -9.68 -6.94 11.14
C THR A 20 -9.90 -5.83 10.11
N LYS A 21 -9.67 -4.57 10.49
CA LYS A 21 -9.75 -3.44 9.56
C LYS A 21 -8.57 -3.45 8.59
N THR A 22 -7.36 -3.73 9.09
CA THR A 22 -6.16 -3.84 8.27
C THR A 22 -6.33 -4.83 7.12
N ASP A 23 -6.86 -6.02 7.40
CA ASP A 23 -7.05 -7.07 6.39
C ASP A 23 -8.07 -6.67 5.31
N ALA A 24 -9.21 -6.10 5.74
CA ALA A 24 -10.23 -5.59 4.83
C ALA A 24 -9.70 -4.46 3.93
N TYR A 25 -8.95 -3.51 4.50
CA TYR A 25 -8.34 -2.42 3.73
C TYR A 25 -7.24 -2.89 2.81
N CYS A 26 -6.41 -3.86 3.23
CA CYS A 26 -5.39 -4.46 2.38
C CYS A 26 -6.01 -5.08 1.13
N THR A 27 -7.10 -5.85 1.32
CA THR A 27 -7.87 -6.42 0.22
C THR A 27 -8.46 -5.35 -0.70
N ALA A 28 -9.08 -4.31 -0.12
CA ALA A 28 -9.67 -3.22 -0.89
C ALA A 28 -8.62 -2.49 -1.75
N VAL A 29 -7.47 -2.13 -1.16
CA VAL A 29 -6.36 -1.46 -1.86
C VAL A 29 -5.78 -2.35 -2.97
N ALA A 30 -5.59 -3.65 -2.71
CA ALA A 30 -5.11 -4.60 -3.72
C ALA A 30 -6.08 -4.74 -4.92
N VAL A 31 -7.39 -4.66 -4.66
CA VAL A 31 -8.42 -4.70 -5.72
C VAL A 31 -8.50 -3.38 -6.49
N MET A 32 -8.30 -2.24 -5.83
CA MET A 32 -8.33 -0.91 -6.45
C MET A 32 -7.13 -0.63 -7.35
N GLY A 33 -5.98 -1.25 -7.07
CA GLY A 33 -4.71 -0.98 -7.73
C GLY A 33 -3.91 0.12 -7.03
N PRO A 34 -2.61 0.30 -7.37
CA PRO A 34 -1.69 1.16 -6.62
C PRO A 34 -2.15 2.61 -6.48
N GLU A 35 -2.56 3.24 -7.58
CA GLU A 35 -2.88 4.67 -7.63
C GLU A 35 -4.19 4.98 -6.90
N ARG A 36 -5.25 4.25 -7.24
CA ARG A 36 -6.57 4.41 -6.60
C ARG A 36 -6.53 3.95 -5.14
N GLY A 37 -5.79 2.89 -4.86
CA GLY A 37 -5.57 2.38 -3.51
C GLY A 37 -4.85 3.40 -2.63
N MET A 38 -3.78 4.03 -3.12
CA MET A 38 -3.10 5.08 -2.35
C MET A 38 -4.00 6.31 -2.13
N ALA A 39 -4.74 6.74 -3.16
CA ALA A 39 -5.70 7.84 -2.99
C ALA A 39 -6.77 7.53 -1.93
N PHE A 40 -7.25 6.28 -1.86
CA PHE A 40 -8.15 5.82 -0.82
C PHE A 40 -7.51 5.85 0.57
N VAL A 41 -6.25 5.43 0.69
CA VAL A 41 -5.49 5.48 1.95
C VAL A 41 -5.34 6.92 2.44
N GLU A 42 -4.89 7.84 1.59
CA GLU A 42 -4.73 9.26 1.94
C GLU A 42 -6.06 9.93 2.35
N ALA A 43 -7.18 9.49 1.78
CA ALA A 43 -8.51 10.00 2.11
C ALA A 43 -9.12 9.37 3.38
N THR A 44 -8.51 8.32 3.93
CA THR A 44 -9.08 7.55 5.05
C THR A 44 -8.27 7.77 6.33
N PRO A 45 -8.83 8.47 7.34
CA PRO A 45 -8.12 8.69 8.60
C PRO A 45 -7.81 7.40 9.35
N GLY A 46 -6.59 7.32 9.91
CA GLY A 46 -6.18 6.23 10.79
C GLY A 46 -5.75 4.96 10.06
N ILE A 47 -5.49 5.05 8.76
CA ILE A 47 -4.82 3.99 8.00
C ILE A 47 -3.62 4.57 7.24
N ASP A 48 -2.59 3.74 7.10
CA ASP A 48 -1.38 4.02 6.34
C ASP A 48 -1.04 2.81 5.48
N ALA A 49 -0.28 3.01 4.40
CA ALA A 49 0.08 1.92 3.50
C ALA A 49 1.44 2.09 2.83
N VAL A 50 2.02 0.95 2.48
CA VAL A 50 3.15 0.81 1.56
C VAL A 50 2.70 -0.07 0.40
N ILE A 51 2.88 0.40 -0.83
CA ILE A 51 2.55 -0.34 -2.03
C ILE A 51 3.81 -0.47 -2.88
N ILE A 52 4.13 -1.69 -3.30
CA ILE A 52 5.20 -1.99 -4.25
C ILE A 52 4.56 -2.24 -5.60
N LYS A 53 4.89 -1.41 -6.60
CA LYS A 53 4.42 -1.57 -7.97
C LYS A 53 5.26 -2.58 -8.74
N ARG A 54 4.76 -3.01 -9.89
CA ARG A 54 5.44 -3.97 -10.79
C ARG A 54 6.73 -3.44 -11.41
N ASP A 55 6.84 -2.13 -11.57
CA ASP A 55 8.05 -1.46 -12.03
C ASP A 55 9.13 -1.33 -10.93
N GLY A 56 8.88 -1.85 -9.73
CA GLY A 56 9.77 -1.78 -8.58
C GLY A 56 9.69 -0.46 -7.81
N SER A 57 8.87 0.50 -8.24
CA SER A 57 8.64 1.73 -7.50
C SER A 57 7.81 1.48 -6.23
N LEU A 58 8.08 2.29 -5.20
CA LEU A 58 7.31 2.28 -3.96
C LEU A 58 6.41 3.50 -3.85
N MET A 59 5.20 3.29 -3.35
CA MET A 59 4.33 4.33 -2.84
C MET A 59 4.20 4.15 -1.32
N VAL A 60 4.44 5.22 -0.56
CA VAL A 60 4.32 5.23 0.90
C VAL A 60 3.33 6.33 1.26
N SER A 61 2.37 6.04 2.13
CA SER A 61 1.41 7.03 2.59
C SER A 61 2.10 8.16 3.36
N SER A 62 1.50 9.35 3.33
CA SER A 62 2.03 10.54 3.99
C SER A 62 2.30 10.31 5.48
N GLY A 63 1.42 9.61 6.19
CA GLY A 63 1.55 9.28 7.61
C GLY A 63 2.71 8.34 7.96
N LEU A 64 3.21 7.55 6.99
CA LEU A 64 4.31 6.62 7.20
C LEU A 64 5.65 7.10 6.61
N SER A 65 5.62 8.12 5.75
CA SER A 65 6.77 8.61 4.99
C SER A 65 8.01 8.92 5.86
N GLU A 66 7.82 9.51 7.04
CA GLU A 66 8.91 9.85 7.97
C GLU A 66 9.45 8.66 8.78
N ARG A 67 8.71 7.55 8.82
CA ARG A 67 9.02 6.36 9.63
C ARG A 67 9.42 5.15 8.79
N PHE A 68 9.26 5.24 7.47
CA PHE A 68 9.60 4.17 6.56
C PHE A 68 11.11 4.14 6.31
N VAL A 69 11.75 3.03 6.64
CA VAL A 69 13.18 2.80 6.40
C VAL A 69 13.31 1.60 5.47
N THR A 70 13.95 1.80 4.32
CA THR A 70 14.29 0.68 3.42
C THR A 70 15.43 -0.13 4.01
N ALA A 71 15.41 -1.45 3.82
CA ALA A 71 16.53 -2.30 4.18
C ALA A 71 17.84 -1.81 3.50
N PRO A 72 19.01 -1.93 4.17
CA PRO A 72 20.27 -1.57 3.54
C PRO A 72 20.51 -2.42 2.29
N PRO A 73 21.13 -1.85 1.23
CA PRO A 73 21.49 -2.63 0.06
C PRO A 73 22.53 -3.70 0.43
N GLY A 74 22.20 -4.99 0.27
CA GLY A 74 23.14 -6.11 0.44
C GLY A 74 22.73 -7.24 1.41
N GLY A 75 21.43 -7.42 1.68
CA GLY A 75 20.90 -8.61 2.38
C GLY A 75 20.73 -9.82 1.46
#